data_AF-A0A968STV8-F1
#
_entry.id   AF-A0A968STV8-F1
#
_cell.length_a   1.000
_cell.length_b   1.000
_cell.length_c   1.000
_cell.angle_alpha   90.00
_cell.angle_beta   90.00
_cell.angle_gamma   90.00
#
_symmetry.space_group_name_H-M   'P 1'
#
loop_
_entity.id
_entity.type
_entity.pdbx_description
1 polymer ?
#
loop_
_entity_poly.entity_id
_entity_poly.type
_entity_poly.pdbx_seq_one_letter_code
_entity_poly.pdbx_strand_id
1 'polypeptide(L)'
;MTIRHFDNDTVSHLSQNQPAANAVLRQYKIAPNSGLRLGQAAAAAGVNVDELMAQVEAAGRRSARRAVAPVAEPVELYEEEVYA
;
A
#
# COMPACT_ATOMS: atom_id res chain seq x y z
N MET A 1 -7.33 18.39 7.25
CA MET A 1 -6.58 17.26 6.65
C MET A 1 -5.14 17.72 6.52
N THR A 2 -4.26 17.33 7.46
CA THR A 2 -2.91 17.88 7.53
C THR A 2 -2.04 17.19 6.50
N ILE A 3 -1.62 17.94 5.46
CA ILE A 3 -0.64 17.46 4.48
C ILE A 3 0.69 17.33 5.23
N ARG A 4 1.04 16.12 5.65
CA ARG A 4 2.35 15.84 6.26
C ARG A 4 3.39 16.08 5.17
N HIS A 5 4.23 17.09 5.34
CA HIS A 5 5.39 17.31 4.48
C HIS A 5 6.43 16.25 4.78
N PHE A 6 6.50 15.22 3.93
CA PHE A 6 7.47 14.14 4.01
C PHE A 6 8.85 14.52 3.42
N ASP A 7 9.06 15.79 3.04
CA ASP A 7 10.29 16.28 2.39
C ASP A 7 11.57 16.06 3.21
N ASN A 8 11.42 15.93 4.54
CA ASN A 8 12.52 15.62 5.46
C ASN A 8 12.58 14.16 5.93
N ASP A 9 11.60 13.33 5.56
CA ASP A 9 11.56 11.94 5.98
C ASP A 9 12.51 11.06 5.15
N THR A 10 13.13 10.10 5.84
CA THR A 10 13.96 9.09 5.20
C THR A 10 13.11 7.91 4.75
N VAL A 11 13.61 7.17 3.76
CA VAL A 11 12.98 5.92 3.32
C VAL A 11 12.80 4.94 4.50
N SER A 12 13.79 4.86 5.39
CA SER A 12 13.73 4.03 6.60
C SER A 12 12.56 4.41 7.52
N HIS A 13 12.34 5.71 7.74
CA HIS A 13 11.25 6.20 8.58
C HIS A 13 9.88 5.92 7.95
N LEU A 14 9.74 6.12 6.63
CA LEU A 14 8.52 5.79 5.90
C LEU A 14 8.21 4.29 5.97
N SER A 15 9.22 3.45 5.77
CA SER A 15 9.10 1.98 5.79
C SER A 15 8.61 1.46 7.15
N GLN A 16 9.10 2.03 8.24
CA GLN A 16 8.73 1.66 9.60
C GLN A 16 7.30 2.11 9.95
N ASN A 17 6.91 3.32 9.56
CA ASN A 17 5.60 3.89 9.89
C ASN A 17 4.48 3.43 8.96
N GLN A 18 4.82 3.04 7.72
CA GLN A 18 3.85 2.62 6.71
C GLN A 18 4.32 1.33 6.04
N PRO A 19 3.98 0.15 6.61
CA PRO A 19 4.38 -1.14 6.05
C PRO A 19 3.90 -1.36 4.61
N ALA A 20 2.77 -0.76 4.24
CA ALA A 20 2.24 -0.78 2.87
C ALA A 20 3.16 -0.10 1.84
N ALA A 21 4.03 0.83 2.29
CA ALA A 21 5.02 1.47 1.43
C ALA A 21 6.10 0.49 0.95
N ASN A 22 6.38 -0.58 1.71
CA ASN A 22 7.44 -1.53 1.39
C ASN A 22 7.25 -2.22 0.04
N ALA A 23 6.00 -2.50 -0.34
CA ALA A 23 5.68 -3.07 -1.64
C ALA A 23 6.04 -2.10 -2.78
N VAL A 24 5.72 -0.81 -2.61
CA VAL A 24 5.99 0.25 -3.60
C VAL A 24 7.49 0.53 -3.68
N LEU A 25 8.19 0.66 -2.54
CA LEU A 25 9.64 0.87 -2.50
C LEU A 25 10.39 -0.26 -3.22
N ARG A 26 9.98 -1.52 -3.00
CA ARG A 26 10.55 -2.69 -3.70
C ARG A 26 10.32 -2.65 -5.21
N GLN A 27 9.14 -2.20 -5.66
CA GLN A 27 8.83 -2.05 -7.09
C GLN A 27 9.80 -1.08 -7.77
N TYR A 28 10.18 -0.01 -7.08
CA TYR A 28 11.14 0.98 -7.55
C TYR A 28 12.61 0.65 -7.23
N LYS A 29 12.89 -0.55 -6.70
CA LYS A 29 14.22 -0.99 -6.27
C LYS A 29 14.86 -0.05 -5.23
N ILE A 30 14.02 0.64 -4.45
CA ILE A 30 14.44 1.50 -3.35
C ILE A 30 14.57 0.64 -2.10
N ALA A 31 15.75 0.66 -1.48
CA ALA A 31 16.01 -0.10 -0.27
C ALA A 31 15.22 0.48 0.93
N PRO A 32 14.34 -0.30 1.59
CA PRO A 32 13.46 0.21 2.65
C PRO A 32 14.22 0.61 3.94
N ASN A 33 15.43 0.11 4.14
CA ASN A 33 16.33 0.48 5.24
C ASN A 33 17.27 1.64 4.89
N SER A 34 17.06 2.28 3.73
CA SER A 34 17.91 3.39 3.30
C SER A 34 17.74 4.61 4.20
N GLY A 35 18.86 5.18 4.63
CA GLY A 35 18.91 6.49 5.30
C GLY A 35 18.73 7.66 4.34
N LEU A 36 18.58 7.41 3.03
CA LEU A 36 18.32 8.47 2.05
C LEU A 36 16.96 9.12 2.30
N ARG A 37 16.88 10.41 1.96
CA ARG A 37 15.62 11.13 1.90
C ARG A 37 14.77 10.59 0.75
N LEU A 38 13.45 10.67 0.90
CA LEU A 38 12.51 10.22 -0.14
C LEU A 38 12.77 10.89 -1.50
N GLY A 39 13.06 12.19 -1.50
CA GLY A 39 13.53 12.96 -2.66
C GLY A 39 14.68 12.31 -3.41
N GLN A 40 15.73 11.98 -2.68
CA GLN A 40 16.96 11.43 -3.24
C GLN A 40 16.75 9.99 -3.73
N ALA A 41 15.99 9.20 -2.97
CA ALA A 41 15.70 7.82 -3.33
C ALA A 41 14.80 7.71 -4.58
N ALA A 42 13.78 8.56 -4.68
CA ALA A 42 12.92 8.64 -5.85
C ALA A 42 13.70 9.12 -7.09
N ALA A 43 14.52 10.17 -6.94
CA ALA A 43 15.38 10.66 -8.01
C ALA A 43 16.37 9.59 -8.49
N ALA A 44 16.98 8.84 -7.57
CA ALA A 44 17.87 7.72 -7.91
C ALA A 44 17.14 6.58 -8.64
N ALA A 45 15.85 6.38 -8.37
CA ALA A 45 14.99 5.44 -9.07
C ALA A 45 14.38 6.00 -10.38
N GLY A 46 14.64 7.27 -10.71
CA GLY A 46 14.11 7.94 -11.90
C GLY A 46 12.62 8.29 -11.80
N VAL A 47 12.09 8.51 -10.60
CA VAL A 47 10.67 8.74 -10.33
C VAL A 47 10.49 10.01 -9.52
N ASN A 48 9.36 10.71 -9.69
CA ASN A 48 9.04 11.86 -8.86
C ASN A 48 8.58 11.39 -7.46
N VAL A 49 9.00 12.10 -6.41
CA VAL A 49 8.52 11.87 -5.04
C VAL A 49 7.01 11.92 -4.94
N ASP A 50 6.36 12.86 -5.62
CA ASP A 50 4.90 12.99 -5.55
C ASP A 50 4.19 11.73 -6.08
N GLU A 51 4.71 11.17 -7.18
CA GLU A 51 4.20 9.93 -7.76
C GLU A 51 4.45 8.73 -6.85
N LEU A 52 5.65 8.64 -6.24
CA LEU A 52 6.00 7.61 -5.28
C LEU A 52 5.03 7.64 -4.09
N MET A 53 4.78 8.83 -3.52
CA MET A 53 3.88 9.02 -2.39
C MET A 53 2.43 8.69 -2.76
N ALA A 54 1.96 9.13 -3.92
CA ALA A 54 0.62 8.79 -4.40
C ALA A 54 0.41 7.28 -4.52
N GLN A 55 1.42 6.54 -4.95
CA GLN A 55 1.35 5.08 -5.01
C GLN A 55 1.39 4.42 -3.64
N VAL A 56 2.20 4.94 -2.71
CA VAL A 56 2.24 4.48 -1.32
C VAL A 56 0.88 4.65 -0.65
N GLU A 57 0.20 5.79 -0.86
CA GLU A 57 -1.17 6.00 -0.38
C GLU A 57 -2.18 5.05 -1.03
N ALA A 58 -2.08 4.84 -2.34
CA ALA A 58 -2.95 3.92 -3.07
C ALA A 58 -2.76 2.46 -2.61
N ALA A 59 -1.54 2.05 -2.28
CA ALA A 59 -1.23 0.75 -1.72
C ALA A 59 -1.80 0.60 -0.29
N GLY A 60 -1.71 1.64 0.53
CA GLY A 60 -2.35 1.70 1.85
C GLY A 60 -3.86 1.51 1.77
N ARG A 61 -4.53 2.25 0.86
CA ARG A 61 -5.98 2.13 0.63
C ARG A 61 -6.40 0.74 0.15
N ARG A 62 -5.63 0.12 -0.75
CA ARG A 62 -5.90 -1.25 -1.22
C ARG A 62 -5.76 -2.28 -0.10
N SER A 63 -4.76 -2.12 0.76
CA SER A 63 -4.57 -2.99 1.92
C SER A 63 -5.73 -2.88 2.91
N ALA A 64 -6.24 -1.67 3.15
CA ALA A 64 -7.42 -1.44 4.00
C ALA A 64 -8.68 -2.10 3.41
N ARG A 65 -8.90 -2.01 2.09
CA ARG A 65 -10.03 -2.68 1.42
C ARG A 65 -9.94 -4.19 1.46
N ARG A 66 -8.73 -4.76 1.38
CA ARG A 66 -8.52 -6.21 1.41
C ARG A 66 -8.67 -6.81 2.80
N ALA A 67 -8.42 -6.02 3.84
CA ALA A 67 -8.73 -6.38 5.23
C ALA A 67 -10.24 -6.38 5.53
N VAL A 68 -11.03 -5.64 4.73
CA VAL A 68 -12.49 -5.67 4.73
C VAL A 68 -12.96 -6.51 3.54
N ALA A 69 -12.53 -7.77 3.46
CA ALA A 69 -13.25 -8.71 2.61
C ALA A 69 -14.63 -8.94 3.25
N PRO A 70 -15.75 -8.68 2.55
CA PRO A 70 -17.05 -9.10 3.04
C PRO A 70 -17.01 -10.63 3.14
N VAL A 71 -17.33 -11.16 4.31
CA VAL A 71 -17.60 -12.58 4.51
C VAL A 71 -18.71 -12.93 3.51
N ALA A 72 -18.36 -13.59 2.41
CA ALA A 72 -19.34 -14.18 1.53
C ALA A 72 -20.00 -15.30 2.34
N GLU A 73 -21.22 -15.06 2.83
CA GLU A 73 -21.99 -16.10 3.50
C GLU A 73 -22.18 -17.27 2.53
N PRO A 74 -21.96 -18.52 2.97
CA PRO A 74 -22.22 -19.68 2.13
C PRO A 74 -23.71 -19.73 1.80
N VAL A 75 -24.04 -19.65 0.52
CA VAL A 75 -25.41 -19.84 0.03
C VAL A 75 -25.78 -21.30 0.31
N GLU A 76 -26.64 -21.54 1.29
CA GLU A 76 -27.28 -22.85 1.46
C GLU A 76 -28.22 -23.08 0.29
N LEU A 77 -27.80 -23.98 -0.62
CA LEU A 77 -28.64 -24.55 -1.65
C LEU A 77 -29.64 -25.49 -0.96
N TYR A 78 -30.88 -25.03 -0.78
CA TYR A 78 -31.98 -25.92 -0.43
C TYR A 78 -32.27 -26.80 -1.66
N GLU A 79 -32.06 -28.10 -1.55
CA GLU A 79 -32.50 -29.07 -2.55
C GLU A 79 -34.03 -29.13 -2.52
N GLU A 80 -34.65 -28.78 -3.65
CA GLU A 80 -36.09 -28.82 -3.85
C GLU A 80 -36.50 -30.30 -4.07
N GLU A 81 -37.00 -30.96 -3.02
CA GLU A 81 -37.64 -32.28 -3.15
C GLU A 81 -38.93 -32.14 -3.98
N VAL A 82 -38.82 -32.46 -5.27
CA VAL A 82 -39.96 -32.66 -6.16
C VAL A 82 -40.61 -34.00 -5.84
N TYR A 83 -41.72 -33.99 -5.10
CA TYR A 83 -42.57 -35.18 -4.95
C TYR A 83 -43.30 -35.48 -6.26
N ALA A 84 -43.12 -36.70 -6.74
CA ALA A 84 -43.81 -37.32 -7.87
C ALA A 84 -45.17 -37.92 -7.46
#